data_AF-X1A941-F1
#
_entry.id   AF-X1A941-F1
#
_cell.length_a   1.000
_cell.length_b   1.000
_cell.length_c   1.000
_cell.angle_alpha   90.00
_cell.angle_beta   90.00
_cell.angle_gamma   90.00
#
_symmetry.space_group_name_H-M   'P 1'
#
loop_
_entity.id
_entity.type
_entity.pdbx_description
1 polymer ?
#
loop_
_entity_poly.entity_id
_entity_poly.type
_entity_poly.pdbx_seq_one_letter_code
_entity_poly.pdbx_strand_id
1 'polypeptide(L)'
;MFGTMPTGGFTPRNLSVGAYDNPIFENIIILFMFIAGANFTLHYKALHGNPKSLIKDREFLFYCGVILFSILAIATELRFYIYNSIFTALRYASFQVVSIATTTGFVTADYDTWPAFSKSVLLILMFIGGCAGSTGGAIKNIRVLLQLR
;
A
#
# COMPACT_ATOMS: atom_id res chain seq x y z
N MET A 1 15.39 -4.48 7.90
CA MET A 1 15.41 -3.41 6.88
C MET A 1 14.78 -2.18 7.50
N PHE A 2 15.56 -1.18 7.90
CA PHE A 2 15.04 -0.03 8.67
C PHE A 2 14.21 0.96 7.84
N GLY A 3 14.25 0.88 6.51
CA GLY A 3 13.54 1.80 5.60
C GLY A 3 12.03 1.58 5.46
N THR A 4 11.46 0.49 6.01
CA THR A 4 10.03 0.17 5.91
C THR A 4 9.16 1.03 6.81
N MET A 5 9.57 1.22 8.06
CA MET A 5 8.82 1.96 9.09
C MET A 5 8.82 3.49 8.90
N PRO A 6 9.90 4.15 8.44
CA PRO A 6 9.86 5.56 8.07
C PRO A 6 9.34 5.79 6.64
N THR A 7 8.81 4.75 5.97
CA THR A 7 8.34 4.81 4.57
C THR A 7 9.40 5.41 3.62
N GLY A 8 10.66 5.00 3.79
CA GLY A 8 11.81 5.61 3.11
C GLY A 8 12.27 4.89 1.84
N GLY A 9 11.80 3.66 1.57
CA GLY A 9 12.08 2.94 0.31
C GLY A 9 13.52 2.46 0.08
N PHE A 10 14.47 2.87 0.92
CA PHE A 10 15.87 2.52 0.74
C PHE A 10 16.17 1.05 1.04
N THR A 11 16.83 0.42 0.08
CA THR A 11 17.27 -0.98 0.12
C THR A 11 18.77 -1.02 -0.21
N PRO A 12 19.59 -1.84 0.47
CA PRO A 12 21.01 -2.01 0.11
C PRO A 12 21.23 -2.71 -1.25
N ARG A 13 20.17 -3.12 -1.96
CA ARG A 13 20.24 -3.79 -3.26
C ARG A 13 19.53 -2.97 -4.34
N ASN A 14 20.08 -2.98 -5.56
CA ASN A 14 19.54 -2.23 -6.70
C ASN A 14 18.14 -2.69 -7.13
N LEU A 15 17.81 -3.97 -6.99
CA LEU A 15 16.49 -4.52 -7.29
C LEU A 15 15.50 -4.41 -6.12
N SER A 16 15.77 -3.55 -5.14
CA SER A 16 14.93 -3.33 -3.96
C SER A 16 14.57 -4.67 -3.27
N VAL A 17 13.31 -4.85 -2.86
CA VAL A 17 12.79 -6.07 -2.23
C VAL A 17 12.67 -7.23 -3.22
N GLY A 18 12.55 -6.93 -4.53
CA GLY A 18 12.56 -7.93 -5.60
C GLY A 18 13.83 -8.78 -5.65
N ALA A 19 14.95 -8.31 -5.08
CA ALA A 19 16.19 -9.07 -5.00
C ALA A 19 16.15 -10.30 -4.08
N TYR A 20 15.15 -10.39 -3.19
CA TYR A 20 15.02 -11.47 -2.22
C TYR A 20 14.06 -12.58 -2.68
N ASP A 21 13.19 -12.31 -3.66
CA ASP A 21 12.15 -13.18 -4.24
C ASP A 21 11.55 -14.21 -3.26
N ASN A 22 11.21 -13.75 -2.05
CA ASN A 22 10.66 -14.61 -1.01
C ASN A 22 9.29 -14.06 -0.56
N PRO A 23 8.19 -14.81 -0.79
CA PRO A 23 6.84 -14.38 -0.43
C PRO A 23 6.69 -14.01 1.05
N ILE A 24 7.44 -14.66 1.94
CA ILE A 24 7.35 -14.40 3.38
C ILE A 24 7.85 -12.99 3.71
N PHE A 25 8.99 -12.60 3.12
CA PHE A 25 9.56 -11.27 3.35
C PHE A 25 8.66 -10.16 2.79
N GLU A 26 8.09 -10.37 1.61
CA GLU A 26 7.16 -9.42 1.01
C GLU A 26 5.92 -9.20 1.88
N ASN A 27 5.31 -10.27 2.39
CA ASN A 27 4.14 -10.17 3.26
C ASN A 27 4.44 -9.44 4.57
N ILE A 28 5.61 -9.68 5.17
CA ILE A 28 6.05 -8.96 6.37
C ILE A 28 6.21 -7.47 6.05
N ILE A 29 6.86 -7.13 4.93
CA ILE A 29 7.08 -5.74 4.53
C ILE A 29 5.74 -5.04 4.25
N ILE A 30 4.81 -5.69 3.55
CA ILE A 30 3.44 -5.19 3.33
C ILE A 30 2.75 -4.85 4.65
N LEU A 31 2.81 -5.74 5.63
CA LEU A 31 2.19 -5.54 6.94
C LEU A 31 2.76 -4.30 7.64
N PHE A 32 4.08 -4.15 7.67
CA PHE A 32 4.72 -2.98 8.30
C PHE A 32 4.44 -1.68 7.53
N MET A 33 4.42 -1.72 6.19
CA MET A 33 4.06 -0.54 5.37
C MET A 33 2.62 -0.11 5.63
N PHE A 34 1.69 -1.06 5.67
CA PHE A 34 0.28 -0.77 5.93
C PHE A 34 0.07 -0.13 7.30
N ILE A 35 0.75 -0.65 8.34
CA ILE A 35 0.75 -0.09 9.69
C ILE A 35 1.35 1.33 9.70
N ALA A 36 2.47 1.54 9.01
CA ALA A 36 3.14 2.85 8.96
C ALA A 36 2.32 3.91 8.21
N GLY A 37 1.55 3.51 7.19
CA GLY A 37 0.67 4.41 6.43
C GLY A 37 -0.66 4.74 7.12
N ALA A 38 -1.02 3.99 8.17
CA ALA A 38 -2.20 4.26 8.98
C ALA A 38 -1.92 5.32 10.06
N ASN A 39 -2.98 5.94 10.58
CA ASN A 39 -2.86 7.02 11.55
C ASN A 39 -2.33 6.50 12.92
N PHE A 40 -1.20 7.04 13.38
CA PHE A 40 -0.58 6.64 14.65
C PHE A 40 -1.45 6.96 15.87
N THR A 41 -2.29 8.00 15.79
CA THR A 41 -3.25 8.36 16.85
C THR A 41 -4.30 7.26 17.05
N LEU A 42 -4.72 6.61 15.95
CA LEU A 42 -5.64 5.48 15.97
C LEU A 42 -4.96 4.21 16.52
N HIS A 43 -3.69 4.00 16.17
CA HIS A 43 -2.90 2.89 16.74
C HIS A 43 -2.75 3.04 18.26
N TYR A 44 -2.44 4.25 18.72
CA TYR A 44 -2.34 4.56 20.14
C TYR A 44 -3.66 4.29 20.89
N LYS A 45 -4.80 4.70 20.32
CA LYS A 45 -6.15 4.44 20.88
C LYS A 45 -6.51 2.96 20.90
N ALA A 46 -6.09 2.19 19.89
CA ALA A 46 -6.31 0.75 19.85
C ALA A 46 -5.53 0.03 20.94
N LEU A 47 -4.27 0.42 21.16
CA LEU A 47 -3.42 -0.11 22.24
C LEU A 47 -3.92 0.25 23.64
N HIS A 48 -4.58 1.40 23.81
CA HIS A 48 -5.20 1.83 25.07
C HIS A 48 -6.62 1.26 25.31
N GLY A 49 -7.01 0.19 24.61
CA GLY A 49 -8.23 -0.57 24.90
C GLY A 49 -9.48 -0.17 24.11
N ASN A 50 -9.38 0.70 23.08
CA ASN A 50 -10.50 1.03 22.21
C ASN A 50 -10.25 0.65 20.74
N PRO A 51 -10.18 -0.65 20.40
CA PRO A 51 -9.98 -1.12 19.02
C PRO A 51 -11.17 -0.78 18.12
N LYS A 52 -12.37 -0.57 18.68
CA LYS A 52 -13.55 -0.12 17.92
C LYS A 52 -13.34 1.26 17.29
N SER A 53 -12.41 2.06 17.80
CA SER A 53 -12.09 3.36 17.19
C SER A 53 -11.49 3.24 15.78
N LEU A 54 -10.78 2.15 15.47
CA LEU A 54 -10.24 1.88 14.12
C LEU A 54 -11.36 1.71 13.10
N ILE A 55 -12.36 0.90 13.44
CA ILE A 55 -13.47 0.54 12.53
C ILE A 55 -14.50 1.67 12.45
N LYS A 56 -14.57 2.56 13.45
CA LYS A 56 -15.47 3.73 13.44
C LYS A 56 -14.90 4.90 12.65
N ASP A 57 -13.59 4.94 12.43
CA ASP A 57 -12.94 6.03 11.72
C ASP A 57 -13.12 5.90 10.21
N ARG A 58 -13.79 6.90 9.62
CA ARG A 58 -14.10 6.90 8.18
C ARG A 58 -12.85 7.07 7.32
N GLU A 59 -11.79 7.73 7.82
CA GLU A 59 -10.54 7.90 7.07
C GLU A 59 -9.79 6.57 6.99
N PHE A 60 -9.71 5.83 8.09
CA PHE A 60 -9.11 4.49 8.10
C PHE A 60 -9.90 3.50 7.23
N LEU A 61 -11.23 3.51 7.31
CA LEU A 61 -12.07 2.67 6.44
C LEU A 61 -11.90 3.03 4.95
N PHE A 62 -11.84 4.32 4.61
CA PHE A 62 -11.60 4.76 3.25
C PHE A 62 -10.22 4.30 2.75
N TYR A 63 -9.17 4.47 3.55
CA TYR A 63 -7.83 3.98 3.25
C TYR A 63 -7.80 2.46 2.99
N CYS A 64 -8.41 1.67 3.87
CA CYS A 64 -8.53 0.23 3.67
C CYS A 64 -9.28 -0.12 2.38
N GLY A 65 -10.39 0.59 2.11
CA GLY A 65 -11.21 0.39 0.92
C GLY A 65 -10.47 0.70 -0.37
N VAL A 66 -9.74 1.82 -0.43
CA VAL A 66 -8.95 2.23 -1.60
C VAL A 66 -7.83 1.23 -1.88
N ILE A 67 -7.11 0.78 -0.85
CA ILE A 67 -6.08 -0.26 -1.00
C ILE A 67 -6.69 -1.54 -1.53
N LEU A 68 -7.74 -2.06 -0.87
CA LEU A 68 -8.33 -3.35 -1.24
C LEU A 68 -8.92 -3.32 -2.66
N PHE A 69 -9.61 -2.24 -3.02
CA PHE A 69 -10.14 -2.04 -4.37
C PHE A 69 -9.03 -2.01 -5.42
N SER A 70 -7.94 -1.27 -5.15
CA SER A 70 -6.83 -1.16 -6.08
C SER A 70 -6.07 -2.48 -6.25
N ILE A 71 -5.89 -3.25 -5.17
CA ILE A 71 -5.30 -4.59 -5.22
C ILE A 71 -6.14 -5.50 -6.12
N LEU A 72 -7.46 -5.54 -5.94
CA LEU A 72 -8.34 -6.38 -6.75
C LEU A 72 -8.36 -5.94 -8.22
N ALA A 73 -8.41 -4.63 -8.48
CA ALA A 73 -8.41 -4.10 -9.83
C ALA A 73 -7.12 -4.45 -10.59
N ILE A 74 -5.96 -4.27 -9.95
CA ILE A 74 -4.66 -4.59 -10.56
C ILE A 74 -4.48 -6.11 -10.65
N ALA A 75 -4.81 -6.88 -9.61
CA ALA A 75 -4.62 -8.34 -9.61
C ALA A 75 -5.47 -9.04 -10.68
N THR A 76 -6.69 -8.57 -10.94
CA THR A 76 -7.51 -9.11 -12.03
C THR A 76 -6.87 -8.83 -13.38
N GLU A 77 -6.43 -7.60 -13.63
CA GLU A 77 -5.76 -7.24 -14.88
C GLU A 77 -4.45 -8.03 -15.08
N LEU A 78 -3.58 -8.08 -14.06
CA LEU A 78 -2.31 -8.80 -14.13
C LEU A 78 -2.48 -10.29 -14.42
N ARG A 79 -3.57 -10.88 -13.92
CA ARG A 79 -3.91 -12.28 -14.20
C ARG A 79 -4.22 -12.51 -15.68
N PHE A 80 -4.88 -11.57 -16.34
CA PHE A 80 -5.26 -11.72 -17.75
C PHE A 80 -4.11 -11.44 -18.72
N TYR A 81 -3.18 -10.54 -18.36
CA TYR A 81 -2.14 -10.07 -19.29
C TYR A 81 -0.74 -10.63 -19.04
N ILE A 82 -0.36 -10.92 -17.79
CA ILE A 82 1.05 -11.19 -17.45
C ILE A 82 1.22 -12.52 -16.73
N TYR A 83 0.47 -12.75 -15.65
CA TYR A 83 0.68 -13.90 -14.76
C TYR A 83 -0.45 -14.91 -14.88
N ASN A 84 -0.13 -16.14 -15.26
CA ASN A 84 -1.11 -17.23 -15.35
C ASN A 84 -1.65 -17.67 -13.96
N SER A 85 -0.92 -17.39 -12.87
CA SER A 85 -1.30 -17.77 -11.51
C SER A 85 -1.92 -16.60 -10.75
N ILE A 86 -3.11 -16.83 -10.17
CA ILE A 86 -3.81 -15.82 -9.38
C ILE A 86 -3.05 -15.44 -8.11
N PHE A 87 -2.33 -16.39 -7.51
CA PHE A 87 -1.53 -16.15 -6.30
C PHE A 87 -0.35 -15.23 -6.60
N THR A 88 0.30 -15.41 -7.75
CA THR A 88 1.41 -14.58 -8.20
C THR A 88 0.95 -13.17 -8.55
N ALA A 89 -0.17 -13.04 -9.26
CA ALA A 89 -0.77 -11.75 -9.58
C ALA A 89 -1.14 -10.97 -8.31
N LEU A 90 -1.77 -11.64 -7.34
CA LEU A 90 -2.18 -11.02 -6.07
C LEU A 90 -0.97 -10.62 -5.22
N ARG A 91 0.08 -11.45 -5.16
CA ARG A 91 1.33 -11.17 -4.46
C ARG A 91 1.96 -9.86 -4.97
N TYR A 92 2.18 -9.74 -6.29
CA TYR A 92 2.82 -8.54 -6.84
C TYR A 92 1.90 -7.31 -6.80
N ALA A 93 0.60 -7.47 -7.07
CA ALA A 93 -0.37 -6.38 -6.98
C ALA A 93 -0.47 -5.81 -5.56
N SER A 94 -0.59 -6.68 -4.54
CA SER A 94 -0.67 -6.25 -3.14
C SER A 94 0.58 -5.52 -2.68
N PHE A 95 1.76 -6.01 -3.05
CA PHE A 95 3.02 -5.36 -2.69
C PHE A 95 3.11 -3.96 -3.29
N GLN A 96 2.88 -3.81 -4.59
CA GLN A 96 3.04 -2.53 -5.27
C GLN A 96 1.99 -1.51 -4.85
N VAL A 97 0.73 -1.93 -4.70
CA VAL A 97 -0.34 -1.05 -4.23
C VAL A 97 -0.03 -0.52 -2.84
N VAL A 98 0.33 -1.39 -1.89
CA VAL A 98 0.60 -0.95 -0.51
C VAL A 98 1.84 -0.06 -0.49
N SER A 99 2.91 -0.44 -1.17
CA SER A 99 4.15 0.35 -1.26
C SER A 99 3.91 1.77 -1.79
N ILE A 100 3.11 1.92 -2.85
CA ILE A 100 2.82 3.21 -3.47
C ILE A 100 1.81 4.00 -2.65
N ALA A 101 0.75 3.37 -2.16
CA ALA A 101 -0.26 4.02 -1.31
C ALA A 101 0.34 4.53 0.01
N THR A 102 1.30 3.82 0.59
CA THR A 102 2.01 4.27 1.80
C THR A 102 3.20 5.18 1.48
N THR A 103 3.41 5.53 0.20
CA THR A 103 4.53 6.35 -0.30
C THR A 103 5.91 5.81 0.08
N THR A 104 6.02 4.50 0.32
CA THR A 104 7.30 3.86 0.67
C THR A 104 8.19 3.69 -0.56
N GLY A 105 7.62 3.36 -1.72
CA GLY A 105 8.36 3.25 -2.98
C GLY A 105 9.28 2.02 -3.09
N PHE A 106 9.04 0.95 -2.34
CA PHE A 106 9.64 -0.36 -2.64
C PHE A 106 9.08 -0.95 -3.92
N VAL A 107 9.93 -1.69 -4.63
CA VAL A 107 9.59 -2.34 -5.90
C VAL A 107 9.93 -3.83 -5.81
N THR A 108 9.00 -4.70 -6.19
CA THR A 108 9.21 -6.15 -6.28
C THR A 108 9.15 -6.68 -7.69
N ALA A 109 8.32 -6.07 -8.55
CA ALA A 109 8.17 -6.42 -9.94
C ALA A 109 8.35 -5.16 -10.81
N ASP A 110 8.82 -5.39 -12.05
CA ASP A 110 8.94 -4.35 -13.06
C ASP A 110 7.54 -3.95 -13.56
N TYR A 111 7.01 -2.86 -12.98
CA TYR A 111 5.70 -2.32 -13.34
C TYR A 111 5.72 -1.53 -14.65
N ASP A 112 6.86 -1.30 -15.29
CA ASP A 112 6.89 -0.68 -16.62
C ASP A 112 6.28 -1.60 -17.67
N THR A 113 6.43 -2.91 -17.47
CA THR A 113 5.83 -3.96 -18.30
C THR A 113 4.32 -4.12 -18.07
N TRP A 114 3.76 -3.48 -17.03
CA TRP A 114 2.35 -3.65 -16.69
C TRP A 114 1.44 -2.89 -17.67
N PRO A 115 0.17 -3.33 -17.80
CA PRO A 115 -0.81 -2.62 -18.62
C PRO A 115 -1.01 -1.16 -18.20
N ALA A 116 -1.47 -0.33 -19.14
CA ALA A 116 -1.64 1.10 -18.91
C ALA A 116 -2.66 1.42 -17.80
N PHE A 117 -3.68 0.60 -17.62
CA PHE A 117 -4.67 0.78 -16.56
C PHE A 117 -4.03 0.60 -15.18
N SER A 118 -3.32 -0.51 -14.94
CA SER A 118 -2.56 -0.72 -13.70
C SER A 118 -1.60 0.44 -13.38
N LYS A 119 -0.86 0.93 -14.37
CA LYS A 119 0.04 2.10 -14.19
C LYS A 119 -0.73 3.38 -13.81
N SER A 120 -1.89 3.60 -14.43
CA SER A 120 -2.73 4.76 -14.14
C SER A 120 -3.29 4.70 -12.72
N VAL A 121 -3.73 3.52 -12.26
CA VAL A 121 -4.21 3.31 -10.89
C VAL A 121 -3.10 3.57 -9.87
N LEU A 122 -1.90 3.04 -10.11
CA LEU A 122 -0.74 3.28 -9.26
C LEU A 122 -0.37 4.78 -9.21
N LEU A 123 -0.43 5.48 -10.34
CA LEU A 123 -0.17 6.92 -10.40
C LEU A 123 -1.20 7.71 -9.59
N ILE A 124 -2.49 7.34 -9.64
CA ILE A 124 -3.52 7.97 -8.82
C ILE A 124 -3.27 7.72 -7.33
N LEU A 125 -2.88 6.50 -6.95
CA LEU A 125 -2.52 6.15 -5.57
C LEU A 125 -1.32 6.94 -5.04
N MET A 126 -0.38 7.36 -5.89
CA MET A 126 0.70 8.24 -5.46
C MET A 126 0.18 9.58 -4.92
N PHE A 127 -0.95 10.07 -5.43
CA PHE A 127 -1.56 11.30 -4.92
C PHE A 127 -2.43 11.03 -3.69
N ILE A 128 -3.20 9.93 -3.68
CA ILE A 128 -4.09 9.52 -2.60
C ILE A 128 -3.33 8.57 -1.66
N GLY A 129 -2.54 9.13 -0.76
CA GLY A 129 -1.64 8.33 0.08
C GLY A 129 -2.14 8.06 1.50
N GLY A 130 -1.21 7.95 2.45
CA GLY A 130 -1.49 7.57 3.84
C GLY A 130 -2.51 8.47 4.57
N CYS A 131 -3.01 7.96 5.69
CA CYS A 131 -3.93 8.69 6.56
C CYS A 131 -3.25 9.91 7.20
N ALA A 132 -4.04 10.91 7.60
CA ALA A 132 -3.57 12.06 8.33
C ALA A 132 -2.93 11.64 9.67
N GLY A 133 -1.65 11.98 9.87
CA GLY A 133 -0.90 11.58 11.07
C GLY A 133 -0.22 10.21 10.95
N SER A 134 0.04 9.74 9.72
CA SER A 134 0.96 8.64 9.40
C SER A 134 2.33 9.18 8.92
N THR A 135 3.28 8.28 8.61
CA THR A 135 4.58 8.69 8.01
C THR A 135 4.49 9.02 6.52
N GLY A 136 3.34 8.80 5.89
CA GLY A 136 3.13 9.04 4.47
C GLY A 136 3.04 10.53 4.11
N GLY A 137 3.69 10.92 3.00
CA GLY A 137 3.85 12.33 2.61
C GLY A 137 2.85 12.86 1.58
N ALA A 138 2.02 12.02 0.99
CA ALA A 138 1.09 12.39 -0.09
C ALA A 138 -0.17 13.14 0.41
N ILE A 139 -1.09 13.49 -0.51
CA ILE A 139 -2.32 14.20 -0.16
C ILE A 139 -3.12 13.30 0.78
N LYS A 140 -3.21 13.75 2.04
CA LYS A 140 -3.84 12.98 3.12
C LYS A 140 -5.27 12.61 2.76
N ASN A 141 -5.64 11.35 3.00
CA ASN A 141 -6.98 10.81 2.73
C ASN A 141 -8.11 11.67 3.31
N ILE A 142 -7.89 12.34 4.44
CA ILE A 142 -8.85 13.29 5.01
C ILE A 142 -9.28 14.39 4.03
N ARG A 143 -8.39 14.88 3.15
CA ARG A 143 -8.73 15.92 2.17
C ARG A 143 -9.61 15.38 1.05
N VAL A 144 -9.31 14.16 0.58
CA VAL A 144 -10.12 13.47 -0.44
C VAL A 144 -11.51 13.15 0.11
N LEU A 145 -11.58 12.65 1.35
CA LEU A 145 -12.84 12.35 2.02
C LEU A 145 -13.71 13.61 2.24
N LEU A 146 -13.08 14.76 2.52
CA LEU A 146 -13.79 16.04 2.66
C LEU A 146 -14.34 16.58 1.35
N GLN A 147 -13.71 16.28 0.20
CA GLN A 147 -14.18 16.72 -1.12
C GLN A 147 -15.32 15.84 -1.66
N LEU A 148 -15.40 14.58 -1.22
CA LEU A 148 -16.45 13.62 -1.57
C LEU A 148 -17.71 13.75 -0.71
N ARG A 149 -17.70 14.62 0.31
CA ARG A 149 -18.80 14.83 1.25
C ARG A 149 -19.44 16.20 1.06
#